data_AF-A0A259KZE8-F1
#
_entry.id   AF-A0A259KZE8-F1
#
_cell.length_a   1.000
_cell.length_b   1.000
_cell.length_c   1.000
_cell.angle_alpha   90.00
_cell.angle_beta   90.00
_cell.angle_gamma   90.00
#
_symmetry.space_group_name_H-M   'P 1'
#
loop_
_entity.id
_entity.type
_entity.pdbx_description
1 polymer ?
#
loop_
_entity_poly.entity_id
_entity_poly.type
_entity_poly.pdbx_seq_one_letter_code
_entity_poly.pdbx_strand_id
1 'polypeptide(L)'
;MLNKFPLWKNLVVVLVLTIGFIYALPNIFPDDYAIQITGARGGTEVDQRVLDRAVAELESNNIEVKSASLDNRDALIRLTSSDAQLRARPLVQAAIGNQYLVALNMAPSTPEWLQSLGAGPMKLGLDLRGGVHFLLEVDMETAVEQRLDAMAGQI
;
A
#
# COMPACT_ATOMS: atom_id res chain seq x y z
N MET A 1 35.02 -39.25 6.17
CA MET A 1 35.60 -38.24 5.25
C MET A 1 35.89 -37.00 6.05
N LEU A 2 37.17 -36.68 6.28
CA LEU A 2 37.59 -35.56 7.12
C LEU A 2 37.35 -34.25 6.37
N ASN A 3 36.77 -33.26 7.03
CA ASN A 3 36.49 -31.94 6.47
C ASN A 3 37.81 -31.35 5.92
N LYS A 4 37.91 -31.20 4.60
CA LYS A 4 39.17 -30.85 3.90
C LYS A 4 39.58 -29.38 4.13
N PHE A 5 38.68 -28.58 4.69
CA PHE A 5 38.87 -27.17 4.98
C PHE A 5 39.01 -26.92 6.49
N PRO A 6 39.88 -25.97 6.89
CA PRO A 6 39.96 -25.52 8.27
C PRO A 6 38.60 -25.05 8.81
N LEU A 7 38.29 -25.39 10.06
CA LEU A 7 37.00 -25.03 10.72
C LEU A 7 36.66 -23.55 10.61
N TRP A 8 37.68 -22.66 10.68
CA TRP A 8 37.47 -21.22 10.57
C TRP A 8 36.91 -20.79 9.21
N LYS A 9 37.29 -21.45 8.11
CA LYS A 9 36.76 -21.13 6.77
C LYS A 9 35.28 -21.47 6.69
N ASN A 10 34.91 -22.63 7.23
CA ASN A 10 33.50 -23.04 7.28
C ASN A 10 32.68 -22.12 8.19
N LEU A 11 33.24 -21.69 9.34
CA LEU A 11 32.59 -20.71 10.21
C LEU A 11 32.39 -19.35 9.53
N VAL A 12 33.38 -18.85 8.78
CA VAL A 12 33.23 -17.62 8.00
C VAL A 12 32.15 -17.76 6.94
N VAL A 13 32.08 -18.90 6.23
CA VAL A 13 31.03 -19.15 5.24
C VAL A 13 29.64 -19.16 5.88
N VAL A 14 29.47 -19.87 7.01
CA VAL A 14 28.19 -19.91 7.73
C VAL A 14 27.80 -18.53 8.23
N LEU A 15 28.74 -17.75 8.76
CA LEU A 15 28.50 -16.38 9.23
C LEU A 15 28.01 -15.48 8.09
N VAL A 16 28.72 -15.48 6.95
CA VAL A 16 28.36 -14.67 5.78
C VAL A 16 26.99 -15.10 5.22
N LEU A 17 26.71 -16.39 5.15
CA LEU A 17 25.40 -16.90 4.71
C LEU A 17 24.28 -16.47 5.67
N THR A 18 24.52 -16.53 6.98
CA THR A 18 23.52 -16.15 7.99
C THR A 18 23.20 -14.66 7.88
N ILE A 19 24.21 -13.80 7.75
CA ILE A 19 24.02 -12.37 7.55
C ILE A 19 23.27 -12.11 6.24
N GLY A 20 23.69 -12.75 5.14
CA GLY A 20 23.02 -12.64 3.86
C GLY A 20 21.54 -13.04 3.93
N PHE A 21 21.22 -14.10 4.66
CA PHE A 21 19.85 -14.56 4.86
C PHE A 21 19.01 -13.56 5.66
N ILE A 22 19.55 -13.00 6.75
CA ILE A 22 18.87 -11.98 7.57
C ILE A 22 18.53 -10.75 6.73
N TYR A 23 19.47 -10.26 5.90
CA TYR A 23 19.23 -9.09 5.04
C TYR A 23 18.39 -9.41 3.79
N ALA A 24 18.25 -10.68 3.40
CA ALA A 24 17.35 -11.10 2.34
C ALA A 24 15.90 -11.30 2.82
N LEU A 25 15.69 -11.64 4.11
CA LEU A 25 14.39 -11.92 4.70
C LEU A 25 13.32 -10.82 4.49
N PRO A 26 13.64 -9.51 4.61
CA PRO A 26 12.66 -8.44 4.42
C PRO A 26 11.94 -8.49 3.07
N ASN A 27 12.59 -9.02 2.03
CA ASN A 27 12.00 -9.11 0.68
C ASN A 27 10.88 -10.16 0.58
N ILE A 28 10.72 -11.03 1.58
CA ILE A 28 9.61 -12.01 1.66
C ILE A 28 8.33 -11.36 2.20
N PHE A 29 8.43 -10.17 2.79
CA PHE A 29 7.31 -9.42 3.36
C PHE A 29 6.91 -8.28 2.40
N PRO A 30 6.04 -8.54 1.40
CA PRO A 30 5.54 -7.48 0.53
C PRO A 30 4.69 -6.49 1.32
N ASP A 31 4.63 -5.24 0.87
CA ASP A 31 3.75 -4.25 1.50
C ASP A 31 2.28 -4.72 1.41
N ASP A 32 1.54 -4.57 2.51
CA ASP A 32 0.10 -4.83 2.54
C ASP A 32 -0.65 -3.67 1.86
N TYR A 33 -1.67 -4.00 1.06
CA TYR A 33 -2.59 -2.99 0.54
C TYR A 33 -3.33 -2.33 1.69
N ALA A 34 -3.37 -1.00 1.73
CA ALA A 34 -4.00 -0.29 2.84
C ALA A 34 -4.78 0.95 2.38
N ILE A 35 -5.77 1.34 3.17
CA ILE A 35 -6.41 2.63 3.04
C ILE A 35 -6.05 3.45 4.26
N GLN A 36 -5.62 4.69 4.01
CA GLN A 36 -5.36 5.67 5.05
C GLN A 36 -6.47 6.69 5.07
N ILE A 37 -6.98 6.95 6.26
CA ILE A 37 -7.99 7.98 6.52
C ILE A 37 -7.28 9.07 7.32
N THR A 38 -7.30 10.29 6.80
CA THR A 38 -6.71 11.48 7.42
C THR A 38 -7.76 12.57 7.48
N GLY A 39 -7.67 13.49 8.45
CA GLY A 39 -8.51 14.67 8.48
C GLY A 39 -8.31 15.56 7.24
N ALA A 40 -9.38 15.99 6.59
CA ALA A 40 -9.29 16.89 5.45
C ALA A 40 -8.77 18.30 5.84
N ARG A 41 -8.79 18.62 7.14
CA ARG A 41 -8.26 19.86 7.71
C ARG A 41 -7.27 19.50 8.82
N GLY A 42 -6.19 20.27 8.96
CA GLY A 42 -5.07 20.00 9.88
C GLY A 42 -5.39 19.97 11.38
N GLY A 43 -6.66 20.12 11.78
CA GLY A 43 -7.13 19.96 13.17
C GLY A 43 -8.23 18.91 13.34
N THR A 44 -8.58 18.17 12.29
CA THR A 44 -9.58 17.09 12.35
C THR A 44 -8.83 15.78 12.58
N GLU A 45 -8.90 15.25 13.80
CA GLU A 45 -8.30 13.95 14.12
C GLU A 45 -9.29 12.82 13.78
N VAL A 46 -8.75 11.68 13.36
CA VAL A 46 -9.54 10.47 13.18
C VAL A 46 -9.67 9.78 14.53
N ASP A 47 -10.91 9.51 14.93
CA ASP A 47 -11.23 8.83 16.19
C ASP A 47 -11.69 7.38 15.92
N GLN A 48 -11.68 6.54 16.95
CA GLN A 48 -12.08 5.13 16.87
C GLN A 48 -13.47 4.96 16.25
N ARG A 49 -14.40 5.89 16.51
CA ARG A 49 -15.75 5.84 15.96
C ARG A 49 -15.78 5.95 14.43
N VAL A 50 -14.84 6.68 13.84
CA VAL A 50 -14.71 6.83 12.39
C VAL A 50 -14.12 5.55 11.81
N LEU A 51 -13.12 4.97 12.50
CA LEU A 51 -12.53 3.69 12.14
C LEU A 51 -13.58 2.57 12.14
N ASP A 52 -14.36 2.46 13.22
CA ASP A 52 -15.41 1.44 13.35
C ASP A 52 -16.48 1.59 12.25
N ARG A 53 -16.86 2.84 11.92
CA ARG A 53 -17.81 3.10 10.82
C ARG A 53 -17.23 2.68 9.47
N ALA A 54 -15.95 2.98 9.22
CA ALA A 54 -15.27 2.58 7.99
C ALA A 54 -15.18 1.05 7.87
N VAL A 55 -14.83 0.35 8.96
CA VAL A 55 -14.77 -1.12 8.99
C VAL A 55 -16.15 -1.74 8.78
N ALA A 56 -17.18 -1.23 9.46
CA ALA A 56 -18.55 -1.73 9.29
C ALA A 56 -19.07 -1.57 7.85
N GLU A 57 -18.74 -0.48 7.18
CA GLU A 57 -19.08 -0.27 5.77
C GLU A 57 -18.38 -1.29 4.86
N LEU A 58 -17.10 -1.57 5.12
CA LEU A 58 -16.34 -2.56 4.35
C LEU A 58 -16.89 -3.97 4.52
N GLU A 59 -17.19 -4.36 5.75
CA GLU A 59 -17.78 -5.67 6.06
C GLU A 59 -19.17 -5.83 5.43
N SER A 60 -20.00 -4.78 5.46
CA SER A 60 -21.33 -4.78 4.84
C SER A 60 -21.27 -4.96 3.31
N ASN A 61 -20.16 -4.57 2.67
CA ASN A 61 -19.92 -4.72 1.25
C ASN A 61 -19.07 -5.96 0.89
N ASN A 62 -18.93 -6.92 1.82
CA ASN A 62 -18.13 -8.15 1.66
C ASN A 62 -16.66 -7.88 1.30
N ILE A 63 -16.05 -6.85 1.89
CA ILE A 63 -14.62 -6.56 1.77
C ILE A 63 -13.92 -7.03 3.04
N GLU A 64 -13.04 -8.02 2.91
CA GLU A 64 -12.28 -8.58 4.03
C GLU A 64 -11.17 -7.62 4.49
N VAL A 65 -11.21 -7.27 5.78
CA VAL A 65 -10.23 -6.40 6.43
C VAL A 65 -9.20 -7.27 7.16
N LYS A 66 -7.92 -7.10 6.85
CA LYS A 66 -6.81 -7.83 7.48
C LYS A 66 -6.51 -7.30 8.88
N SER A 67 -6.48 -5.98 9.02
CA SER A 67 -6.31 -5.31 10.31
C SER A 67 -6.73 -3.85 10.19
N ALA A 68 -7.29 -3.29 11.26
CA ALA A 68 -7.58 -1.86 11.38
C ALA A 68 -6.86 -1.31 12.60
N SER A 69 -6.14 -0.20 12.43
CA SER A 69 -5.39 0.44 13.51
C SER A 69 -5.47 1.95 13.42
N LEU A 70 -5.56 2.61 14.57
CA LEU A 70 -5.40 4.05 14.68
C LEU A 70 -3.90 4.37 14.92
N ASP A 71 -3.31 5.22 14.09
CA ASP A 71 -1.94 5.68 14.24
C ASP A 71 -1.93 7.19 14.44
N ASN A 72 -1.76 7.61 15.70
CA ASN A 72 -1.79 9.00 16.15
C ASN A 72 -3.06 9.78 15.73
N ARG A 73 -3.05 10.34 14.52
CA ARG A 73 -4.11 11.19 13.95
C ARG A 73 -4.80 10.61 12.73
N ASP A 74 -4.27 9.50 12.22
CA ASP A 74 -4.75 8.84 11.02
C ASP A 74 -5.26 7.44 11.37
N ALA A 75 -6.22 6.94 10.60
CA ALA A 75 -6.57 5.53 10.64
C ALA A 75 -5.95 4.80 9.44
N LEU A 76 -5.47 3.59 9.70
CA LEU A 76 -4.92 2.70 8.70
C LEU A 76 -5.71 1.39 8.69
N ILE A 77 -6.28 1.06 7.54
CA ILE A 77 -7.02 -0.18 7.32
C ILE A 77 -6.26 -1.02 6.29
N ARG A 78 -5.73 -2.17 6.71
CA ARG A 78 -5.05 -3.13 5.82
C ARG A 78 -6.06 -4.07 5.20
N LEU A 79 -5.89 -4.34 3.91
CA LEU A 79 -6.78 -5.13 3.06
C LEU A 79 -6.02 -6.30 2.44
N THR A 80 -6.76 -7.28 1.94
CA THR A 80 -6.19 -8.53 1.41
C THR A 80 -5.72 -8.42 -0.04
N SER A 81 -6.23 -7.45 -0.81
CA SER A 81 -5.92 -7.31 -2.25
C SER A 81 -6.04 -5.87 -2.77
N SER A 82 -5.42 -5.62 -3.93
CA SER A 82 -5.52 -4.33 -4.63
C SER A 82 -6.96 -4.03 -5.09
N ASP A 83 -7.70 -5.02 -5.59
CA ASP A 83 -9.09 -4.85 -5.99
C ASP A 83 -10.01 -4.51 -4.81
N ALA A 84 -9.76 -5.13 -3.65
CA ALA A 84 -10.44 -4.77 -2.41
C ALA A 84 -10.15 -3.30 -2.04
N GLN A 85 -8.88 -2.88 -2.15
CA GLN A 85 -8.46 -1.51 -1.88
C GLN A 85 -9.11 -0.47 -2.79
N LEU A 86 -9.17 -0.74 -4.09
CA LEU A 86 -9.78 0.16 -5.08
C LEU A 86 -11.29 0.32 -4.86
N ARG A 87 -11.99 -0.77 -4.53
CA ARG A 87 -13.42 -0.75 -4.21
C ARG A 87 -13.71 -0.10 -2.86
N ALA A 88 -12.84 -0.33 -1.88
CA ALA A 88 -12.99 0.18 -0.53
C ALA A 88 -12.88 1.70 -0.44
N ARG A 89 -12.01 2.35 -1.22
CA ARG A 89 -11.80 3.81 -1.17
C ARG A 89 -13.10 4.63 -1.33
N PRO A 90 -13.88 4.49 -2.43
CA PRO A 90 -15.10 5.28 -2.60
C PRO A 90 -16.19 4.94 -1.57
N LEU A 91 -16.30 3.68 -1.15
CA LEU A 91 -17.27 3.24 -0.14
C LEU A 91 -16.99 3.90 1.21
N VAL A 92 -15.74 3.82 1.67
CA VAL A 92 -15.32 4.42 2.94
C VAL A 92 -15.45 5.94 2.87
N GLN A 93 -15.05 6.57 1.76
CA GLN A 93 -15.19 8.03 1.57
C GLN A 93 -16.64 8.49 1.67
N ALA A 94 -17.59 7.73 1.11
CA ALA A 94 -19.01 8.04 1.20
C ALA A 94 -19.56 7.87 2.64
N ALA A 95 -19.12 6.85 3.37
CA ALA A 95 -19.59 6.56 4.72
C ALA A 95 -19.10 7.54 5.79
N ILE A 96 -17.86 8.03 5.67
CA ILE A 96 -17.26 8.94 6.67
C ILE A 96 -17.44 10.44 6.33
N GLY A 97 -17.76 10.76 5.08
CA GLY A 97 -18.05 12.10 4.59
C GLY A 97 -16.82 12.96 4.27
N ASN A 98 -17.07 14.18 3.78
CA ASN A 98 -16.04 15.06 3.19
C ASN A 98 -15.11 15.74 4.20
N GLN A 99 -15.30 15.51 5.50
CA GLN A 99 -14.41 16.02 6.54
C GLN A 99 -13.12 15.19 6.68
N TYR A 100 -13.08 14.02 6.04
CA TYR A 100 -11.93 13.13 6.00
C TYR A 100 -11.53 12.86 4.54
N LEU A 101 -10.24 12.61 4.35
CA LEU A 101 -9.65 12.19 3.09
C LEU A 101 -9.28 10.72 3.18
N VAL A 102 -9.80 9.93 2.24
CA VAL A 102 -9.49 8.50 2.11
C VAL A 102 -8.50 8.30 0.97
N ALA A 103 -7.27 7.92 1.31
CA ALA A 103 -6.18 7.71 0.36
C ALA A 103 -5.82 6.22 0.24
N LEU A 104 -5.41 5.81 -0.98
CA LEU A 104 -4.79 4.51 -1.20
C LEU A 104 -3.35 4.57 -0.70
N ASN A 105 -2.96 3.64 0.17
CA ASN A 105 -1.61 3.53 0.71
C ASN A 105 -1.11 2.07 0.68
N MET A 106 0.17 1.86 0.91
CA MET A 106 0.75 0.55 1.16
C MET A 106 1.46 0.57 2.51
N ALA A 107 1.12 -0.39 3.37
CA ALA A 107 1.66 -0.47 4.71
C ALA A 107 2.77 -1.53 4.76
N PRO A 108 3.96 -1.22 5.30
CA PRO A 108 5.00 -2.22 5.49
C PRO A 108 4.49 -3.37 6.36
N SER A 109 4.68 -4.60 5.89
CA SER A 109 4.34 -5.83 6.65
C SER A 109 5.56 -6.45 7.33
N THR A 110 6.75 -5.85 7.15
CA THR A 110 8.00 -6.32 7.74
C THR A 110 7.93 -6.31 9.27
N PRO A 111 8.26 -7.40 9.97
CA PRO A 111 8.32 -7.44 11.42
C PRO A 111 9.25 -6.37 12.03
N GLU A 112 8.89 -5.83 13.20
CA GLU A 112 9.65 -4.77 13.88
C GLU A 112 11.11 -5.16 14.16
N TRP A 113 11.37 -6.42 14.52
CA TRP A 113 12.73 -6.89 14.81
C TRP A 113 13.65 -6.80 13.57
N LEU A 114 13.12 -7.02 12.36
CA LEU A 114 13.87 -6.83 11.11
C LEU A 114 14.10 -5.35 10.81
N GLN A 115 13.06 -4.53 10.98
CA GLN A 115 13.16 -3.09 10.78
C GLN A 115 14.19 -2.45 11.73
N SER A 116 14.25 -2.92 12.98
CA SER A 116 15.19 -2.42 14.01
C SER A 116 16.66 -2.67 13.66
N LEU A 117 16.96 -3.68 12.84
CA LEU A 117 18.31 -4.01 12.36
C LEU A 117 18.69 -3.19 11.12
N GLY A 118 17.82 -2.29 10.66
CA GLY A 118 17.98 -1.56 9.39
C GLY A 118 17.78 -2.44 8.16
N ALA A 119 17.29 -3.67 8.33
CA ALA A 119 16.97 -4.60 7.26
C ALA A 119 15.58 -4.25 6.70
N GLY A 120 15.53 -3.24 5.83
CA GLY A 120 14.31 -2.86 5.10
C GLY A 120 14.17 -3.63 3.79
N PRO A 121 12.93 -3.85 3.31
CA PRO A 121 12.70 -4.41 1.98
C PRO A 121 13.28 -3.47 0.91
N MET A 122 13.72 -4.05 -0.20
CA MET A 122 14.18 -3.24 -1.33
C MET A 122 13.04 -2.39 -1.90
N LYS A 123 13.31 -1.12 -2.18
CA LYS A 123 12.38 -0.27 -2.91
C LYS A 123 12.30 -0.75 -4.36
N LEU A 124 11.32 -1.59 -4.64
CA LEU A 124 10.98 -1.98 -6.00
C LEU A 124 10.57 -0.69 -6.73
N GLY A 125 11.23 -0.38 -7.85
CA GLY A 125 10.85 0.77 -8.69
C GLY A 125 9.41 0.61 -9.22
N LEU A 126 8.86 1.66 -9.82
CA LEU A 126 7.49 1.66 -10.37
C LEU A 126 7.19 0.41 -11.22
N ASP A 127 8.13 0.03 -12.09
CA ASP A 127 8.03 -1.11 -13.00
C ASP A 127 7.91 -2.45 -12.23
N LEU A 128 8.74 -2.63 -11.22
CA LEU A 128 8.77 -3.84 -10.38
C LEU A 128 7.64 -3.89 -9.34
N ARG A 129 6.97 -2.76 -9.08
CA ARG A 129 5.77 -2.68 -8.23
C ARG A 129 4.49 -2.99 -9.00
N GLY A 130 4.57 -3.32 -10.29
CA GLY A 130 3.39 -3.55 -11.12
C GLY A 130 2.68 -2.26 -11.56
N GLY A 131 3.36 -1.12 -11.49
CA GLY A 131 2.85 0.19 -11.87
C GLY A 131 1.97 0.87 -10.81
N VAL A 132 1.59 2.11 -11.07
CA VAL A 132 0.50 2.79 -10.35
C VAL A 132 -0.73 2.73 -11.23
N HIS A 133 -1.90 2.41 -10.66
CA HIS A 133 -3.17 2.59 -11.36
C HIS A 133 -3.46 4.08 -11.48
N PHE A 134 -3.01 4.65 -12.59
CA PHE A 134 -3.33 6.01 -12.96
C PHE A 134 -4.69 6.00 -13.65
N LEU A 135 -5.71 6.45 -12.93
CA LEU A 135 -7.03 6.66 -13.51
C LEU A 135 -6.97 7.95 -14.34
N LEU A 136 -6.87 7.81 -15.66
CA LEU A 136 -7.07 8.91 -16.60
C LEU A 136 -8.53 8.97 -16.98
N GLU A 137 -9.24 9.94 -16.42
CA GLU A 137 -10.59 10.26 -16.86
C GLU A 137 -10.48 11.17 -18.10
N VAL A 138 -10.90 10.63 -19.25
CA VAL A 138 -10.89 11.38 -20.52
C VAL A 138 -12.30 11.93 -20.74
N ASP A 139 -12.40 13.25 -20.83
CA ASP A 139 -13.63 13.91 -21.24
C ASP A 139 -13.87 13.68 -22.74
N MET A 140 -14.73 12.70 -23.03
CA MET A 140 -15.07 12.31 -24.40
C MET A 140 -15.88 13.38 -25.13
N GLU A 141 -16.61 14.24 -24.42
CA GLU A 141 -17.45 15.27 -25.03
C GLU A 141 -16.56 16.34 -25.65
N THR A 142 -15.62 16.87 -24.86
CA THR A 142 -14.59 17.81 -25.33
C THR A 142 -13.73 17.20 -26.44
N ALA A 143 -13.35 15.92 -26.33
CA ALA A 143 -12.52 15.25 -27.33
C ALA A 143 -13.23 15.10 -28.70
N VAL A 144 -14.55 14.84 -28.69
CA VAL A 144 -15.35 14.74 -29.91
C VAL A 144 -15.55 16.12 -30.53
N GLU A 145 -15.85 17.14 -29.73
CA GLU A 145 -16.04 18.51 -30.20
C GLU A 145 -14.78 19.06 -30.87
N GLN A 146 -13.61 18.91 -30.25
CA GLN A 146 -12.32 19.28 -30.85
C GLN A 146 -12.05 18.55 -32.17
N ARG A 147 -12.46 17.27 -32.27
CA ARG A 147 -12.29 16.48 -33.49
C ARG A 147 -13.20 16.96 -34.62
N LEU A 148 -14.42 17.39 -34.29
CA LEU A 148 -15.37 17.95 -35.24
C LEU A 148 -14.91 19.32 -35.74
N ASP A 149 -14.47 20.20 -34.85
CA ASP A 149 -13.92 21.52 -35.21
C ASP A 149 -12.68 21.40 -36.12
N ALA A 150 -11.78 20.45 -35.81
CA ALA A 150 -10.62 20.19 -36.64
C ALA A 150 -10.97 19.71 -38.06
N MET A 151 -12.08 18.96 -38.22
CA MET A 151 -12.59 18.55 -39.54
C MET A 151 -13.29 19.71 -40.26
N ALA A 152 -14.03 20.53 -39.54
CA ALA A 152 -14.72 21.70 -40.10
C ALA A 152 -13.73 22.76 -40.61
N GLY A 153 -12.59 22.94 -39.93
CA GLY A 153 -11.52 23.84 -40.38
C GLY A 153 -10.70 23.36 -41.58
N GLN A 154 -10.93 22.14 -42.08
CA GLN A 154 -10.26 21.57 -43.27
C GLN A 154 -11.12 21.65 -44.54
N ILE A 155 -12.33 22.19 -44.46
CA ILE A 155 -13.23 22.48 -45.58
C ILE A 155 -13.15 23.97 -45.89
#